data_AF-A0A8K0T9T3-F1
#
_entry.id   AF-A0A8K0T9T3-F1
#
_cell.length_a   1.000
_cell.length_b   1.000
_cell.length_c   1.000
_cell.angle_alpha   90.00
_cell.angle_beta   90.00
_cell.angle_gamma   90.00
#
_symmetry.space_group_name_H-M   'P 1'
#
loop_
_entity.id
_entity.type
_entity.pdbx_description
1 polymer ?
#
loop_
_entity_poly.entity_id
_entity_poly.type
_entity_poly.pdbx_seq_one_letter_code
_entity_poly.pdbx_strand_id
1 'polypeptide(L)'
;MATPTLRRILPRKLCLHRQSRPMSSSVDWTDIDLNGSPPPGAVVEHLIPAFIVARLCAVANHGRHWEPRPFRMDGQKTPAGPATRTPPMSDISFWTEHWNNPAGLPAGLPPVTSSSPDLRRPADRVFEALGSTTNPYAMIMMQDRLQTAKARLESYTEPISAHSARALLRQATAPDGSGGDDPTNDLIAPLQEASAVFELTRDPEIARQIQAIRGLVTAQLMVVEQHCPGAQGFTAHWDEFYPYYFSAVSGFARRWARGHIGEMRTAYEASPGAYARDAVLEELVEREKKVEEMRYAFEG
;
A
#
# COMPACT_ATOMS: atom_id res chain seq x y z
N MET A 1 21.82 -50.71 -18.85
CA MET A 1 21.91 -49.45 -18.09
C MET A 1 22.02 -48.31 -19.08
N ALA A 2 20.91 -47.59 -19.28
CA ALA A 2 20.81 -46.50 -20.25
C ALA A 2 20.09 -45.32 -19.58
N THR A 3 20.69 -44.14 -19.70
CA THR A 3 20.31 -42.88 -19.05
C THR A 3 19.05 -42.28 -19.69
N PRO A 4 18.04 -41.81 -18.94
CA PRO A 4 16.91 -41.09 -19.53
C PRO A 4 17.27 -39.62 -19.74
N THR A 5 17.13 -39.16 -20.99
CA THR A 5 17.24 -37.77 -21.42
C THR A 5 15.96 -37.00 -21.07
N LEU A 6 16.04 -36.05 -20.15
CA LEU A 6 14.95 -35.10 -19.86
C LEU A 6 14.89 -34.02 -20.94
N ARG A 7 13.91 -34.14 -21.84
CA ARG A 7 13.52 -33.07 -22.79
C ARG A 7 12.71 -31.99 -22.05
N ARG A 8 13.22 -30.76 -22.09
CA ARG A 8 12.51 -29.53 -21.75
C ARG A 8 11.23 -29.40 -22.60
N ILE A 9 10.09 -29.28 -21.93
CA ILE A 9 8.84 -28.80 -22.51
C ILE A 9 8.59 -27.42 -21.88
N LEU A 10 8.75 -26.36 -22.68
CA LEU A 10 8.29 -25.01 -22.36
C LEU A 10 6.94 -24.78 -23.08
N PRO A 11 5.86 -24.38 -22.40
CA PRO A 11 4.68 -23.88 -23.09
C PRO A 11 4.82 -22.38 -23.39
N ARG A 12 4.82 -22.11 -24.70
CA ARG A 12 4.08 -21.07 -25.43
C ARG A 12 3.75 -19.74 -24.73
N LYS A 13 4.37 -18.70 -25.29
CA LYS A 13 3.93 -17.30 -25.45
C LYS A 13 2.42 -17.08 -25.23
N LEU A 14 2.06 -16.38 -24.15
CA LEU A 14 0.83 -15.61 -24.09
C LEU A 14 1.06 -14.28 -24.83
N CYS A 15 0.37 -14.10 -25.95
CA CYS A 15 0.16 -12.79 -26.55
C CYS A 15 -0.81 -12.01 -25.65
N LEU A 16 -0.29 -11.06 -24.89
CA LEU A 16 -1.10 -10.04 -24.22
C LEU A 16 -1.42 -8.95 -25.26
N HIS A 17 -2.63 -9.00 -25.80
CA HIS A 17 -3.26 -7.82 -26.40
C HIS A 17 -3.60 -6.86 -25.27
N ARG A 18 -2.71 -5.89 -25.03
CA ARG A 18 -2.90 -4.81 -24.07
C ARG A 18 -3.81 -3.76 -24.73
N GLN A 19 -5.13 -3.93 -24.58
CA GLN A 19 -6.05 -2.84 -24.86
C GLN A 19 -5.94 -1.84 -23.70
N SER A 20 -5.19 -0.77 -23.91
CA SER A 20 -5.23 0.46 -23.13
C SER A 20 -6.60 1.11 -23.34
N ARG A 21 -7.63 0.62 -22.62
CA ARG A 21 -8.88 1.39 -22.50
C ARG A 21 -8.60 2.61 -21.62
N PRO A 22 -9.04 3.81 -22.03
CA PRO A 22 -8.97 4.98 -21.18
C PRO A 22 -9.72 4.70 -19.88
N MET A 23 -9.13 5.07 -18.75
CA MET A 23 -9.83 5.03 -17.46
C MET A 23 -11.04 5.95 -17.56
N SER A 24 -12.25 5.38 -17.57
CA SER A 24 -13.47 6.14 -17.30
C SER A 24 -13.31 6.71 -15.89
N SER A 25 -13.15 8.02 -15.77
CA SER A 25 -12.87 8.75 -14.53
C SER A 25 -14.05 8.84 -13.56
N SER A 26 -15.12 8.07 -13.79
CA SER A 26 -16.21 7.89 -12.85
C SER A 26 -16.80 6.50 -13.04
N VAL A 27 -16.43 5.57 -12.17
CA VAL A 27 -17.31 4.42 -11.91
C VAL A 27 -18.45 5.00 -11.08
N ASP A 28 -19.65 5.05 -11.66
CA ASP A 28 -20.85 5.40 -10.92
C ASP A 28 -21.16 4.24 -9.96
N TRP A 29 -20.88 4.45 -8.68
CA TRP A 29 -21.05 3.44 -7.63
C TRP A 29 -22.51 3.12 -7.32
N THR A 30 -23.47 3.81 -7.94
CA THR A 30 -24.91 3.61 -7.69
C THR A 30 -25.53 2.43 -8.43
N ASP A 31 -24.80 1.80 -9.36
CA ASP A 31 -25.35 0.75 -10.25
C ASP A 31 -24.52 -0.55 -10.21
N ILE A 32 -24.09 -0.97 -9.01
CA ILE A 32 -23.41 -2.26 -8.83
C ILE A 32 -24.45 -3.36 -8.68
N ASP A 33 -24.58 -4.19 -9.71
CA ASP A 33 -25.28 -5.47 -9.60
C ASP A 33 -24.51 -6.39 -8.64
N LEU A 34 -25.03 -6.54 -7.42
CA LEU A 34 -24.45 -7.43 -6.40
C LEU A 34 -24.48 -8.91 -6.80
N ASN A 35 -25.27 -9.28 -7.81
CA ASN A 35 -25.30 -10.64 -8.38
C ASN A 35 -24.45 -10.77 -9.65
N GLY A 36 -23.89 -9.66 -10.14
CA GLY A 36 -23.02 -9.63 -11.31
C GLY A 36 -21.59 -10.09 -10.99
N SER A 37 -20.88 -10.57 -12.02
CA SER A 37 -19.43 -10.77 -11.89
C SER A 37 -18.74 -9.43 -11.59
N PRO A 38 -17.74 -9.40 -10.70
CA PRO A 38 -17.01 -8.17 -10.42
C PRO A 38 -16.40 -7.62 -11.72
N PRO A 39 -16.25 -6.29 -11.85
CA PRO A 39 -15.63 -5.69 -13.03
C PRO A 39 -14.26 -6.34 -13.32
N PRO A 40 -13.87 -6.52 -14.59
CA PRO A 40 -12.55 -7.05 -14.91
C PRO A 40 -11.44 -6.22 -14.24
N GLY A 41 -10.51 -6.90 -13.57
CA GLY A 41 -9.43 -6.23 -12.83
C GLY A 41 -9.82 -5.73 -11.42
N ALA A 42 -11.05 -5.94 -10.97
CA ALA A 42 -11.42 -5.65 -9.59
C ALA A 42 -10.82 -6.67 -8.63
N VAL A 43 -10.26 -6.18 -7.53
CA VAL A 43 -9.69 -6.94 -6.42
C VAL A 43 -10.26 -6.42 -5.10
N VAL A 44 -10.34 -7.29 -4.10
CA VAL A 44 -10.71 -6.90 -2.73
C VAL A 44 -9.44 -6.66 -1.94
N GLU A 45 -9.33 -5.51 -1.30
CA GLU A 45 -8.11 -5.07 -0.61
C GLU A 45 -8.45 -4.44 0.75
N HIS A 46 -7.53 -4.55 1.71
CA HIS A 46 -7.64 -3.87 2.99
C HIS A 46 -7.47 -2.36 2.85
N LEU A 47 -8.34 -1.59 3.51
CA LEU A 47 -8.19 -0.13 3.58
C LEU A 47 -6.90 0.29 4.27
N ILE A 48 -6.54 -0.42 5.36
CA ILE A 48 -5.27 -0.28 6.06
C ILE A 48 -4.41 -1.52 5.77
N PRO A 49 -3.16 -1.38 5.28
CA PRO A 49 -2.36 -2.52 4.84
C PRO A 49 -2.10 -3.52 5.98
N ALA A 50 -2.37 -4.80 5.75
CA ALA A 50 -2.20 -5.84 6.77
C ALA A 50 -0.76 -5.93 7.32
N PHE A 51 0.26 -5.63 6.49
CA PHE A 51 1.66 -5.63 6.94
C PHE A 51 2.00 -4.51 7.95
N ILE A 52 1.07 -3.58 8.20
CA ILE A 52 1.19 -2.57 9.26
C ILE A 52 1.37 -3.23 10.64
N VAL A 53 0.73 -4.37 10.87
CA VAL A 53 0.84 -5.15 12.13
C VAL A 53 2.26 -5.60 12.34
N ALA A 54 2.86 -6.19 11.31
CA ALA A 54 4.24 -6.61 11.37
C ALA A 54 5.10 -5.40 11.77
N ARG A 55 4.97 -4.27 11.05
CA ARG A 55 5.74 -3.03 11.31
C ARG A 55 5.55 -2.53 12.74
N LEU A 56 4.31 -2.46 13.22
CA LEU A 56 3.97 -2.12 14.60
C LEU A 56 4.75 -3.01 15.59
N CYS A 57 4.71 -4.34 15.43
CA CYS A 57 5.42 -5.24 16.33
C CYS A 57 6.93 -4.97 16.39
N ALA A 58 7.57 -4.58 15.27
CA ALA A 58 8.97 -4.17 15.33
C ALA A 58 9.16 -2.83 16.04
N VAL A 59 8.30 -1.84 15.80
CA VAL A 59 8.38 -0.57 16.53
C VAL A 59 8.23 -0.80 18.03
N ALA A 60 7.26 -1.62 18.42
CA ALA A 60 7.01 -1.98 19.80
C ALA A 60 8.20 -2.73 20.42
N ASN A 61 8.79 -3.70 19.71
CA ASN A 61 9.94 -4.47 20.19
C ASN A 61 11.22 -3.62 20.33
N HIS A 62 11.43 -2.62 19.46
CA HIS A 62 12.69 -1.85 19.41
C HIS A 62 12.58 -0.44 20.00
N GLY A 63 11.37 0.06 20.28
CA GLY A 63 11.14 1.43 20.73
C GLY A 63 11.61 2.48 19.73
N ARG A 64 11.51 2.18 18.43
CA ARG A 64 11.93 3.07 17.36
C ARG A 64 11.11 2.82 16.11
N HIS A 65 10.75 3.90 15.44
CA HIS A 65 10.19 3.77 14.11
C HIS A 65 11.26 3.28 13.13
N TRP A 66 11.11 2.02 12.72
CA TRP A 66 11.96 1.26 11.80
C TRP A 66 13.41 1.04 12.27
N GLU A 67 13.75 -0.24 12.40
CA GLU A 67 15.10 -0.76 12.27
C GLU A 67 15.11 -1.67 11.02
N PRO A 68 16.19 -1.71 10.20
CA PRO A 68 16.24 -2.51 8.98
C PRO A 68 15.90 -3.98 9.25
N ARG A 69 14.79 -4.46 8.66
CA ARG A 69 14.45 -5.89 8.68
C ARG A 69 15.31 -6.70 7.72
N PRO A 70 15.41 -8.02 7.96
CA PRO A 70 15.96 -8.97 6.99
C PRO A 70 15.06 -9.15 5.76
N PHE A 71 13.74 -8.90 5.86
CA PHE A 71 12.85 -8.93 4.70
C PHE A 71 12.82 -7.56 4.03
N ARG A 72 13.47 -7.47 2.86
CA ARG A 72 13.40 -6.34 1.94
C ARG A 72 12.68 -6.82 0.68
N MET A 73 11.62 -6.12 0.29
CA MET A 73 11.19 -6.22 -1.10
C MET A 73 12.23 -5.54 -1.97
N ASP A 74 12.49 -6.07 -3.17
CA ASP A 74 13.39 -5.43 -4.12
C ASP A 74 12.92 -3.98 -4.38
N GLY A 75 13.84 -3.02 -4.22
CA GLY A 75 13.56 -1.60 -4.38
C GLY A 75 12.92 -0.90 -3.16
N GLN A 76 12.70 -1.59 -2.04
CA GLN A 76 12.13 -0.98 -0.85
C GLN A 76 13.10 0.00 -0.19
N LYS A 77 12.69 1.27 -0.07
CA LYS A 77 13.44 2.37 0.56
C LYS A 77 12.81 2.77 1.90
N THR A 78 12.83 1.86 2.86
CA THR A 78 12.29 2.15 4.21
C THR A 78 13.10 3.26 4.87
N PRO A 79 12.47 4.38 5.28
CA PRO A 79 13.18 5.44 5.98
C PRO A 79 13.64 4.97 7.37
N ALA A 80 14.77 5.51 7.84
CA ALA A 80 15.09 5.46 9.26
C ALA A 80 14.16 6.42 10.01
N GLY A 81 13.64 6.01 11.17
CA GLY A 81 12.75 6.85 11.97
C GLY A 81 13.31 7.09 13.38
N PRO A 82 12.74 8.08 14.09
CA PRO A 82 13.17 8.44 15.43
C PRO A 82 12.77 7.35 16.42
N ALA A 83 13.40 7.39 17.60
CA ALA A 83 12.95 6.63 18.74
C ALA A 83 11.49 7.00 19.09
N THR A 84 10.71 6.03 19.53
CA THR A 84 9.38 6.28 20.11
C THR A 84 9.54 6.88 21.51
N ARG A 85 8.51 7.57 21.99
CA ARG A 85 8.42 8.02 23.38
C ARG A 85 8.05 6.87 24.30
N THR A 86 7.21 5.95 23.83
CA THR A 86 6.90 4.70 24.51
C THR A 86 8.15 3.81 24.54
N PRO A 87 8.57 3.30 25.72
CA PRO A 87 9.70 2.40 25.83
C PRO A 87 9.50 1.10 25.03
N PRO A 88 10.58 0.43 24.58
CA PRO A 88 10.47 -0.89 23.97
C PRO A 88 9.76 -1.89 24.89
N MET A 89 8.93 -2.76 24.30
CA MET A 89 8.36 -3.92 24.97
C MET A 89 9.44 -5.00 25.11
N SER A 90 10.25 -4.87 26.18
CA SER A 90 11.45 -5.67 26.41
C SER A 90 11.19 -7.11 26.86
N ASP A 91 9.95 -7.45 27.21
CA ASP A 91 9.59 -8.81 27.60
C ASP A 91 9.43 -9.70 26.37
N ILE A 92 10.50 -10.44 26.06
CA ILE A 92 10.52 -11.37 24.93
C ILE A 92 9.46 -12.49 25.07
N SER A 93 9.07 -12.83 26.30
CA SER A 93 8.08 -13.88 26.56
C SER A 93 6.72 -13.53 25.96
N PHE A 94 6.34 -12.25 25.92
CA PHE A 94 5.12 -11.81 25.23
C PHE A 94 5.12 -12.24 23.76
N TRP A 95 6.21 -11.97 23.04
CA TRP A 95 6.32 -12.28 21.62
C TRP A 95 6.37 -13.78 21.34
N THR A 96 7.03 -14.55 22.19
CA THR A 96 7.24 -15.99 21.98
C THR A 96 6.10 -16.85 22.52
N GLU A 97 5.47 -16.45 23.63
CA GLU A 97 4.51 -17.27 24.37
C GLU A 97 3.05 -16.81 24.21
N HIS A 98 2.83 -15.53 23.89
CA HIS A 98 1.48 -14.96 23.81
C HIS A 98 1.09 -14.55 22.39
N TRP A 99 1.86 -13.68 21.72
CA TRP A 99 1.45 -13.00 20.49
C TRP A 99 0.92 -13.92 19.39
N ASN A 100 1.63 -15.02 19.11
CA ASN A 100 1.26 -16.01 18.09
C ASN A 100 0.62 -17.29 18.65
N ASN A 101 0.39 -17.36 19.96
CA ASN A 101 -0.15 -18.55 20.60
C ASN A 101 -1.68 -18.65 20.35
N PRO A 102 -2.19 -19.76 19.78
CA PRO A 102 -3.63 -19.98 19.59
C PRO A 102 -4.48 -19.85 20.88
N ALA A 103 -3.87 -20.06 22.04
CA ALA A 103 -4.50 -19.93 23.35
C ALA A 103 -3.92 -18.75 24.16
N GLY A 104 -3.31 -17.76 23.49
CA GLY A 104 -2.66 -16.62 24.13
C GLY A 104 -3.59 -15.71 24.93
N LEU A 105 -4.90 -15.79 24.66
CA LEU A 105 -5.98 -15.08 25.37
C LEU A 105 -6.99 -16.07 25.99
N PRO A 106 -7.68 -15.66 27.07
CA PRO A 106 -8.80 -16.44 27.63
C PRO A 106 -9.94 -16.56 26.63
N ALA A 107 -10.73 -17.64 26.76
CA ALA A 107 -11.95 -17.83 25.98
C ALA A 107 -13.07 -16.89 26.46
N GLY A 108 -14.06 -16.64 25.60
CA GLY A 108 -15.25 -15.86 25.96
C GLY A 108 -15.02 -14.36 26.09
N LEU A 109 -13.92 -13.85 25.53
CA LEU A 109 -13.74 -12.41 25.36
C LEU A 109 -14.80 -11.87 24.39
N PRO A 110 -15.18 -10.58 24.48
CA PRO A 110 -16.03 -9.95 23.47
C PRO A 110 -15.46 -10.20 22.06
N PRO A 111 -16.27 -10.55 21.07
CA PRO A 111 -15.76 -10.81 19.73
C PRO A 111 -15.24 -9.50 19.12
N VAL A 112 -14.32 -9.59 18.14
CA VAL A 112 -13.76 -8.40 17.47
C VAL A 112 -14.87 -7.64 16.73
N THR A 113 -15.71 -8.36 15.99
CA THR A 113 -16.98 -7.90 15.44
C THR A 113 -18.08 -8.92 15.73
N SER A 114 -19.35 -8.59 15.49
CA SER A 114 -20.46 -9.51 15.78
C SER A 114 -20.40 -10.86 15.05
N SER A 115 -19.69 -10.93 13.92
CA SER A 115 -19.49 -12.13 13.09
C SER A 115 -18.15 -12.82 13.32
N SER A 116 -17.25 -12.24 14.12
CA SER A 116 -15.94 -12.82 14.38
C SER A 116 -16.06 -14.06 15.27
N PRO A 117 -15.27 -15.12 15.02
CA PRO A 117 -15.20 -16.28 15.92
C PRO A 117 -14.53 -15.93 17.26
N ASP A 118 -14.45 -16.88 18.19
CA ASP A 118 -13.67 -16.75 19.43
C ASP A 118 -12.16 -16.75 19.11
N LEU A 119 -11.66 -15.57 18.75
CA LEU A 119 -10.25 -15.34 18.40
C LEU A 119 -9.42 -15.20 19.65
N ARG A 120 -8.68 -16.27 19.98
CA ARG A 120 -7.86 -16.39 21.18
C ARG A 120 -6.37 -16.14 20.94
N ARG A 121 -5.91 -16.06 19.69
CA ARG A 121 -4.57 -15.59 19.36
C ARG A 121 -4.57 -14.05 19.28
N PRO A 122 -3.72 -13.33 20.04
CA PRO A 122 -3.61 -11.87 19.95
C PRO A 122 -3.47 -11.33 18.53
N ALA A 123 -2.56 -11.91 17.73
CA ALA A 123 -2.35 -11.48 16.35
C ALA A 123 -3.62 -11.61 15.49
N ASP A 124 -4.38 -12.72 15.62
CA ASP A 124 -5.58 -12.95 14.82
C ASP A 124 -6.65 -11.89 15.11
N ARG A 125 -6.76 -11.40 16.36
CA ARG A 125 -7.70 -10.32 16.70
C ARG A 125 -7.35 -9.00 16.02
N VAL A 126 -6.05 -8.68 15.94
CA VAL A 126 -5.58 -7.46 15.27
C VAL A 126 -5.77 -7.57 13.76
N PHE A 127 -5.50 -8.74 13.16
CA PHE A 127 -5.77 -8.96 11.74
C PHE A 127 -7.27 -8.94 11.42
N GLU A 128 -8.12 -9.52 12.27
CA GLU A 128 -9.57 -9.44 12.14
C GLU A 128 -10.06 -7.99 12.17
N ALA A 129 -9.49 -7.16 13.06
CA ALA A 129 -9.81 -5.73 13.12
C ALA A 129 -9.45 -4.98 11.83
N LEU A 130 -8.33 -5.36 11.18
CA LEU A 130 -7.91 -4.77 9.91
C LEU A 130 -8.72 -5.24 8.71
N GLY A 131 -9.37 -6.41 8.80
CA GLY A 131 -10.28 -6.94 7.79
C GLY A 131 -10.06 -8.41 7.48
N SER A 132 -11.16 -9.13 7.30
CA SER A 132 -11.15 -10.57 6.99
C SER A 132 -12.46 -10.96 6.28
N THR A 133 -12.62 -12.25 5.97
CA THR A 133 -13.90 -12.78 5.47
C THR A 133 -15.02 -12.71 6.50
N THR A 134 -14.71 -12.69 7.80
CA THR A 134 -15.69 -12.52 8.88
C THR A 134 -15.86 -11.06 9.32
N ASN A 135 -14.96 -10.18 8.91
CA ASN A 135 -15.07 -8.72 9.03
C ASN A 135 -14.74 -8.03 7.70
N PRO A 136 -15.65 -8.06 6.70
CA PRO A 136 -15.39 -7.46 5.40
C PRO A 136 -15.50 -5.93 5.40
N TYR A 137 -16.00 -5.32 6.47
CA TYR A 137 -16.19 -3.86 6.58
C TYR A 137 -14.90 -3.07 6.36
N ALA A 138 -13.75 -3.66 6.69
CA ALA A 138 -12.45 -3.03 6.53
C ALA A 138 -11.80 -3.29 5.15
N MET A 139 -12.53 -3.95 4.24
CA MET A 139 -12.10 -4.27 2.90
C MET A 139 -12.89 -3.46 1.87
N ILE A 140 -12.24 -3.07 0.78
CA ILE A 140 -12.87 -2.35 -0.32
C ILE A 140 -12.55 -3.06 -1.63
N MET A 141 -13.51 -3.02 -2.57
CA MET A 141 -13.26 -3.39 -3.95
C MET A 141 -12.55 -2.26 -4.67
N MET A 142 -11.42 -2.55 -5.31
CA MET A 142 -10.64 -1.56 -6.06
C MET A 142 -10.08 -2.15 -7.35
N GLN A 143 -9.69 -1.28 -8.28
CA GLN A 143 -8.98 -1.70 -9.49
C GLN A 143 -7.57 -2.20 -9.14
N ASP A 144 -7.13 -3.25 -9.82
CA ASP A 144 -5.82 -3.91 -9.64
C ASP A 144 -4.63 -2.95 -9.67
N ARG A 145 -4.65 -1.96 -10.57
CA ARG A 145 -3.60 -0.95 -10.70
C ARG A 145 -3.57 -0.02 -9.49
N LEU A 146 -4.74 0.41 -9.01
CA LEU A 146 -4.85 1.24 -7.83
C LEU A 146 -4.38 0.48 -6.58
N GLN A 147 -4.76 -0.79 -6.48
CA GLN A 147 -4.27 -1.70 -5.43
C GLN A 147 -2.75 -1.84 -5.47
N THR A 148 -2.19 -2.05 -6.66
CA THR A 148 -0.74 -2.19 -6.84
C THR A 148 -0.02 -0.91 -6.45
N ALA A 149 -0.53 0.26 -6.86
CA ALA A 149 0.03 1.55 -6.49
C ALA A 149 -0.03 1.78 -4.98
N LYS A 150 -1.19 1.51 -4.33
CA LYS A 150 -1.35 1.59 -2.88
C LYS A 150 -0.34 0.70 -2.17
N ALA A 151 -0.27 -0.58 -2.54
CA ALA A 151 0.64 -1.54 -1.93
C ALA A 151 2.10 -1.08 -2.06
N ARG A 152 2.52 -0.58 -3.23
CA ARG A 152 3.88 -0.05 -3.45
C ARG A 152 4.17 1.17 -2.57
N LEU A 153 3.27 2.15 -2.53
CA LEU A 153 3.46 3.37 -1.74
C LEU A 153 3.55 3.05 -0.24
N GLU A 154 2.60 2.26 0.27
CA GLU A 154 2.55 1.86 1.67
C GLU A 154 3.72 0.93 2.05
N SER A 155 4.30 0.21 1.07
CA SER A 155 5.49 -0.60 1.27
C SER A 155 6.81 0.19 1.21
N TYR A 156 6.81 1.47 0.82
CA TYR A 156 8.00 2.28 0.46
C TYR A 156 8.72 1.76 -0.79
N THR A 157 7.96 1.27 -1.76
CA THR A 157 8.43 0.84 -3.08
C THR A 157 7.96 1.87 -4.11
N GLU A 158 8.84 2.22 -5.04
CA GLU A 158 8.50 3.19 -6.09
C GLU A 158 7.40 2.62 -7.01
N PRO A 159 6.34 3.39 -7.33
CA PRO A 159 5.29 2.99 -8.26
C PRO A 159 5.78 2.54 -9.63
N ILE A 160 6.96 2.97 -10.06
CA ILE A 160 7.69 2.44 -11.22
C ILE A 160 9.17 2.35 -10.89
N SER A 161 9.85 1.30 -11.35
CA SER A 161 11.30 1.19 -11.13
C SER A 161 12.05 2.26 -11.91
N ALA A 162 13.12 2.82 -11.35
CA ALA A 162 13.98 3.78 -12.04
C ALA A 162 14.50 3.27 -13.40
N HIS A 163 14.75 1.95 -13.54
CA HIS A 163 15.14 1.37 -14.81
C HIS A 163 14.03 1.44 -15.86
N SER A 164 12.82 1.02 -15.50
CA SER A 164 11.63 1.09 -16.37
C SER A 164 11.28 2.52 -16.73
N ALA A 165 11.30 3.43 -15.75
CA ALA A 165 11.04 4.86 -15.95
C ALA A 165 12.01 5.46 -16.98
N ARG A 166 13.33 5.23 -16.84
CA ARG A 166 14.32 5.72 -17.81
C ARG A 166 14.16 5.09 -19.19
N ALA A 167 13.76 3.82 -19.26
CA ALA A 167 13.52 3.16 -20.54
C ALA A 167 12.33 3.78 -21.27
N LEU A 168 11.20 3.96 -20.58
CA LEU A 168 10.01 4.63 -21.11
C LEU A 168 10.29 6.08 -21.48
N LEU A 169 11.02 6.82 -20.62
CA LEU A 169 11.37 8.20 -20.90
C LEU A 169 12.21 8.33 -22.17
N ARG A 170 13.23 7.49 -22.36
CA ARG A 170 14.03 7.47 -23.60
C ARG A 170 13.20 7.16 -24.84
N GLN A 171 12.20 6.29 -24.72
CA GLN A 171 11.29 5.97 -25.83
C GLN A 171 10.39 7.17 -26.11
N ALA A 172 9.73 7.71 -25.09
CA ALA A 172 8.79 8.82 -25.20
C ALA A 172 9.45 10.11 -25.75
N THR A 173 10.73 10.33 -25.48
CA THR A 173 11.50 11.49 -25.96
C THR A 173 12.37 11.19 -27.18
N ALA A 174 12.15 10.06 -27.89
CA ALA A 174 12.96 9.69 -29.04
C ALA A 174 12.86 10.76 -30.16
N PRO A 175 13.97 11.20 -30.78
CA PRO A 175 13.97 12.31 -31.76
C PRO A 175 13.20 12.01 -33.05
N ASP A 176 13.01 10.73 -33.36
CA ASP A 176 12.29 10.27 -34.55
C ASP A 176 10.76 10.28 -34.37
N GLY A 177 10.26 10.73 -33.21
CA GLY A 177 8.84 10.75 -32.90
C GLY A 177 8.24 9.36 -32.65
N SER A 178 9.06 8.31 -32.57
CA SER A 178 8.62 6.93 -32.31
C SER A 178 8.07 6.71 -30.90
N GLY A 179 8.17 7.72 -30.04
CA GLY A 179 7.73 7.68 -28.66
C GLY A 179 6.24 7.40 -28.48
N GLY A 180 5.39 7.76 -29.43
CA GLY A 180 3.97 7.40 -29.45
C GLY A 180 3.16 7.69 -28.18
N ASP A 181 1.88 7.31 -28.20
CA ASP A 181 1.00 7.44 -27.04
C ASP A 181 1.36 6.45 -25.91
N ASP A 182 1.74 5.23 -26.26
CA ASP A 182 1.91 4.13 -25.30
C ASP A 182 3.02 4.40 -24.26
N PRO A 183 4.30 4.66 -24.64
CA PRO A 183 5.34 5.05 -23.69
C PRO A 183 5.04 6.30 -22.87
N THR A 184 4.38 7.30 -23.45
CA THR A 184 4.01 8.54 -22.76
C THR A 184 2.96 8.26 -21.68
N ASN A 185 1.90 7.52 -22.02
CA ASN A 185 0.85 7.11 -21.10
C ASN A 185 1.39 6.21 -19.99
N ASP A 186 2.24 5.24 -20.32
CA ASP A 186 2.87 4.34 -19.34
C ASP A 186 3.81 5.07 -18.37
N LEU A 187 4.37 6.22 -18.77
CA LEU A 187 5.24 7.04 -17.93
C LEU A 187 4.44 7.95 -16.97
N ILE A 188 3.27 8.43 -17.40
CA ILE A 188 2.38 9.29 -16.63
C ILE A 188 1.49 8.46 -15.70
N ALA A 189 1.04 7.28 -16.11
CA ALA A 189 0.08 6.45 -15.37
C ALA A 189 0.48 6.20 -13.90
N PRO A 190 1.74 5.91 -13.54
CA PRO A 190 2.12 5.74 -12.14
C PRO A 190 1.88 6.98 -11.27
N LEU A 191 2.01 8.20 -11.82
CA LEU A 191 1.69 9.45 -11.09
C LEU A 191 0.19 9.59 -10.85
N GLN A 192 -0.61 9.21 -11.86
CA GLN A 192 -2.07 9.24 -11.78
C GLN A 192 -2.57 8.24 -10.73
N GLU A 193 -2.08 7.00 -10.80
CA GLU A 193 -2.42 5.93 -9.87
C GLU A 193 -1.99 6.29 -8.43
N ALA A 194 -0.79 6.83 -8.26
CA ALA A 194 -0.32 7.29 -6.95
C ALA A 194 -1.20 8.41 -6.37
N SER A 195 -1.61 9.38 -7.20
CA SER A 195 -2.51 10.46 -6.76
C SER A 195 -3.89 9.91 -6.39
N ALA A 196 -4.42 8.97 -7.18
CA ALA A 196 -5.71 8.35 -6.97
C ALA A 196 -5.79 7.58 -5.65
N VAL A 197 -4.68 7.00 -5.16
CA VAL A 197 -4.63 6.37 -3.82
C VAL A 197 -5.00 7.39 -2.74
N PHE A 198 -4.42 8.59 -2.79
CA PHE A 198 -4.69 9.62 -1.79
C PHE A 198 -6.06 10.28 -1.99
N GLU A 199 -6.52 10.44 -3.22
CA GLU A 199 -7.91 10.86 -3.50
C GLU A 199 -8.91 9.87 -2.88
N LEU A 200 -8.72 8.56 -3.05
CA LEU A 200 -9.55 7.52 -2.43
C LEU A 200 -9.57 7.65 -0.90
N THR A 201 -8.41 7.78 -0.26
CA THR A 201 -8.34 7.86 1.22
C THR A 201 -8.90 9.17 1.80
N ARG A 202 -9.10 10.19 0.96
CA ARG A 202 -9.72 11.47 1.32
C ARG A 202 -11.22 11.50 1.05
N ASP A 203 -11.77 10.49 0.39
CA ASP A 203 -13.21 10.34 0.32
C ASP A 203 -13.78 10.27 1.76
N PRO A 204 -14.80 11.09 2.11
CA PRO A 204 -15.29 11.18 3.48
C PRO A 204 -15.76 9.86 4.08
N GLU A 205 -16.33 8.99 3.26
CA GLU A 205 -16.81 7.68 3.70
C GLU A 205 -15.63 6.74 3.95
N ILE A 206 -14.66 6.70 3.05
CA ILE A 206 -13.43 5.92 3.24
C ILE A 206 -12.64 6.41 4.45
N ALA A 207 -12.50 7.72 4.62
CA ALA A 207 -11.83 8.30 5.78
C ALA A 207 -12.52 7.90 7.10
N ARG A 208 -13.85 7.91 7.13
CA ARG A 208 -14.65 7.45 8.29
C ARG A 208 -14.42 5.97 8.57
N GLN A 209 -14.40 5.13 7.54
CA GLN A 209 -14.10 3.69 7.68
C GLN A 209 -12.70 3.46 8.24
N ILE A 210 -11.69 4.16 7.71
CA ILE A 210 -10.30 4.11 8.21
C ILE A 210 -10.23 4.46 9.70
N GLN A 211 -10.95 5.51 10.14
CA GLN A 211 -11.01 5.85 11.57
C GLN A 211 -11.67 4.77 12.42
N ALA A 212 -12.77 4.18 11.94
CA ALA A 212 -13.43 3.07 12.63
C ALA A 212 -12.50 1.85 12.77
N ILE A 213 -11.77 1.49 11.71
CA ILE A 213 -10.79 0.40 11.72
C ILE A 213 -9.66 0.69 12.70
N ARG A 214 -9.11 1.92 12.68
CA ARG A 214 -8.09 2.34 13.66
C ARG A 214 -8.59 2.19 15.09
N GLY A 215 -9.80 2.66 15.38
CA GLY A 215 -10.41 2.53 16.70
C GLY A 215 -10.61 1.08 17.12
N LEU A 216 -11.00 0.21 16.18
CA LEU A 216 -11.15 -1.21 16.42
C LEU A 216 -9.81 -1.90 16.73
N VAL A 217 -8.75 -1.56 15.98
CA VAL A 217 -7.39 -2.05 16.27
C VAL A 217 -6.93 -1.60 17.66
N THR A 218 -7.11 -0.33 18.00
CA THR A 218 -6.81 0.20 19.34
C THR A 218 -7.53 -0.61 20.43
N ALA A 219 -8.83 -0.86 20.26
CA ALA A 219 -9.61 -1.65 21.21
C ALA A 219 -9.08 -3.09 21.35
N GLN A 220 -8.66 -3.74 20.25
CA GLN A 220 -8.08 -5.08 20.32
C GLN A 220 -6.70 -5.09 20.99
N LEU A 221 -5.87 -4.07 20.77
CA LEU A 221 -4.59 -3.95 21.46
C LEU A 221 -4.77 -3.76 22.97
N MET A 222 -5.78 -3.01 23.40
CA MET A 222 -6.13 -2.89 24.83
C MET A 222 -6.54 -4.22 25.45
N VAL A 223 -7.29 -5.06 24.73
CA VAL A 223 -7.63 -6.42 25.17
C VAL A 223 -6.36 -7.27 25.33
N VAL A 224 -5.42 -7.17 24.40
CA VAL A 224 -4.13 -7.87 24.49
C VAL A 224 -3.32 -7.38 25.70
N GLU A 225 -3.24 -6.07 25.92
CA GLU A 225 -2.56 -5.49 27.09
C GLU A 225 -3.16 -5.93 28.42
N GLN A 226 -4.49 -6.05 28.48
CA GLN A 226 -5.21 -6.44 29.69
C GLN A 226 -4.96 -7.91 30.06
N HIS A 227 -4.78 -8.79 29.07
CA HIS A 227 -4.80 -10.24 29.28
C HIS A 227 -3.46 -10.94 29.06
N CYS A 228 -2.47 -10.28 28.45
CA CYS A 228 -1.15 -10.87 28.21
C CYS A 228 -0.07 -10.17 29.05
N PRO A 229 0.63 -10.88 29.95
CA PRO A 229 1.86 -10.38 30.56
C PRO A 229 2.88 -9.94 29.50
N GLY A 230 3.62 -8.86 29.79
CA GLY A 230 4.63 -8.30 28.88
C GLY A 230 4.06 -7.49 27.71
N ALA A 231 2.74 -7.43 27.54
CA ALA A 231 2.09 -6.64 26.48
C ALA A 231 2.03 -5.13 26.76
N GLN A 232 2.46 -4.66 27.93
CA GLN A 232 2.25 -3.27 28.36
C GLN A 232 2.89 -2.26 27.40
N GLY A 233 2.12 -1.25 26.99
CA GLY A 233 2.57 -0.17 26.12
C GLY A 233 2.33 -0.43 24.64
N PHE A 234 1.76 -1.57 24.25
CA PHE A 234 1.43 -1.89 22.87
C PHE A 234 0.41 -0.91 22.25
N THR A 235 -0.60 -0.49 23.02
CA THR A 235 -1.58 0.53 22.57
C THR A 235 -0.91 1.88 22.40
N ALA A 236 -0.01 2.26 23.32
CA ALA A 236 0.75 3.51 23.23
C ALA A 236 1.69 3.51 22.01
N HIS A 237 2.34 2.37 21.73
CA HIS A 237 3.11 2.19 20.49
C HIS A 237 2.25 2.36 19.25
N TRP A 238 1.01 1.85 19.23
CA TRP A 238 0.09 2.04 18.10
C TRP A 238 -0.27 3.50 17.87
N ASP A 239 -0.57 4.25 18.94
CA ASP A 239 -0.93 5.66 18.84
C ASP A 239 0.23 6.55 18.39
N GLU A 240 1.47 6.17 18.67
CA GLU A 240 2.66 6.83 18.11
C GLU A 240 2.96 6.38 16.68
N PHE A 241 2.92 5.07 16.45
CA PHE A 241 3.29 4.45 15.19
C PHE A 241 2.35 4.80 14.05
N TYR A 242 1.04 4.71 14.25
CA TYR A 242 0.04 4.86 13.20
C TYR A 242 0.13 6.20 12.45
N PRO A 243 0.03 7.37 13.13
CA PRO A 243 0.12 8.66 12.44
C PRO A 243 1.50 8.87 11.81
N TYR A 244 2.58 8.43 12.48
CA TYR A 244 3.93 8.60 11.96
C TYR A 244 4.19 7.75 10.72
N TYR A 245 3.70 6.51 10.69
CA TYR A 245 3.79 5.61 9.55
C TYR A 245 3.15 6.21 8.31
N PHE A 246 1.91 6.68 8.43
CA PHE A 246 1.19 7.20 7.28
C PHE A 246 1.73 8.55 6.82
N SER A 247 2.19 9.40 7.75
CA SER A 247 2.93 10.62 7.38
C SER A 247 4.22 10.33 6.61
N ALA A 248 4.95 9.27 7.00
CA ALA A 248 6.14 8.84 6.28
C ALA A 248 5.82 8.26 4.89
N VAL A 249 4.72 7.52 4.74
CA VAL A 249 4.21 7.05 3.42
C VAL A 249 3.87 8.23 2.52
N SER A 250 3.15 9.22 3.03
CA SER A 250 2.81 10.45 2.30
C SER A 250 4.06 11.24 1.91
N GLY A 251 5.00 11.40 2.83
CA GLY A 251 6.30 12.01 2.56
C GLY A 251 7.10 11.27 1.49
N PHE A 252 7.09 9.93 1.52
CA PHE A 252 7.71 9.10 0.48
C PHE A 252 7.06 9.32 -0.88
N ALA A 253 5.73 9.24 -0.95
CA ALA A 253 4.97 9.40 -2.19
C ALA A 253 5.21 10.77 -2.84
N ARG A 254 5.18 11.84 -2.03
CA ARG A 254 5.48 13.20 -2.51
C ARG A 254 6.90 13.35 -3.04
N ARG A 255 7.90 12.85 -2.31
CA ARG A 255 9.31 12.91 -2.77
C ARG A 255 9.50 12.16 -4.08
N TRP A 256 8.94 10.95 -4.18
CA TRP A 256 8.99 10.16 -5.41
C TRP A 256 8.31 10.90 -6.57
N ALA A 257 7.09 11.40 -6.38
CA ALA A 257 6.34 12.09 -7.43
C ALA A 257 7.06 13.34 -7.93
N ARG A 258 7.58 14.20 -7.03
CA ARG A 258 8.37 15.39 -7.45
C ARG A 258 9.64 14.99 -8.21
N GLY A 259 10.35 13.97 -7.74
CA GLY A 259 11.54 13.47 -8.42
C GLY A 259 11.23 12.98 -9.84
N HIS A 260 10.20 12.15 -9.99
CA HIS A 260 9.76 11.60 -11.27
C HIS A 260 9.27 12.69 -12.23
N ILE A 261 8.45 13.65 -11.75
CA ILE A 261 8.01 14.82 -12.53
C ILE A 261 9.22 15.65 -12.99
N GLY A 262 10.18 15.91 -12.10
CA GLY A 262 11.38 16.67 -12.43
C GLY A 262 12.25 16.00 -13.49
N GLU A 263 12.43 14.68 -13.40
CA GLU A 263 13.15 13.88 -14.41
C GLU A 263 12.44 13.94 -15.77
N MET A 264 11.12 13.78 -15.79
CA MET A 264 10.32 13.86 -17.02
C MET A 264 10.42 15.25 -17.65
N ARG A 265 10.16 16.31 -16.88
CA ARG A 265 10.22 17.70 -17.35
C ARG A 265 11.57 18.02 -18.00
N THR A 266 12.66 17.70 -17.30
CA THR A 266 14.03 17.93 -17.81
C THR A 266 14.24 17.26 -19.17
N ALA A 267 13.80 16.00 -19.33
CA ALA A 267 14.00 15.27 -20.57
C ALA A 267 13.12 15.78 -21.73
N TYR A 268 11.87 16.15 -21.46
CA TYR A 268 10.97 16.73 -22.47
C TYR A 268 11.39 18.15 -22.88
N GLU A 269 11.88 18.96 -21.96
CA GLU A 269 12.44 20.28 -22.26
C GLU A 269 13.67 20.19 -23.15
N ALA A 270 14.55 19.21 -22.90
CA ALA A 270 15.74 18.93 -23.71
C ALA A 270 15.44 18.29 -25.08
N SER A 271 14.19 17.86 -25.32
CA SER A 271 13.80 17.10 -26.52
C SER A 271 12.68 17.82 -27.27
N PRO A 272 12.96 18.90 -28.03
CA PRO A 272 11.94 19.72 -28.68
C PRO A 272 11.10 18.97 -29.72
N GLY A 273 11.61 17.86 -30.26
CA GLY A 273 10.89 16.98 -31.19
C GLY A 273 10.12 15.83 -30.51
N ALA A 274 10.10 15.76 -29.18
CA ALA A 274 9.40 14.70 -28.46
C ALA A 274 7.89 14.72 -28.76
N TYR A 275 7.29 13.53 -28.84
CA TYR A 275 5.88 13.37 -29.08
C TYR A 275 5.04 14.04 -27.99
N ALA A 276 4.00 14.79 -28.39
CA ALA A 276 3.07 15.49 -27.50
C ALA A 276 3.74 16.36 -26.41
N ARG A 277 4.96 16.87 -26.66
CA ARG A 277 5.79 17.55 -25.67
C ARG A 277 5.03 18.59 -24.84
N ASP A 278 4.35 19.53 -25.49
CA ASP A 278 3.71 20.65 -24.79
C ASP A 278 2.55 20.16 -23.91
N ALA A 279 1.76 19.20 -24.39
CA ALA A 279 0.67 18.59 -23.62
C ALA A 279 1.21 17.79 -22.42
N VAL A 280 2.33 17.08 -22.58
CA VAL A 280 2.99 16.37 -21.47
C VAL A 280 3.50 17.36 -20.43
N LEU A 281 4.14 18.45 -20.86
CA LEU A 281 4.65 19.48 -19.94
C LEU A 281 3.50 20.15 -19.17
N GLU A 282 2.38 20.43 -19.82
CA GLU A 282 1.16 20.94 -19.18
C GLU A 282 0.59 19.95 -18.16
N GLU A 283 0.45 18.67 -18.54
CA GLU A 283 0.00 17.61 -17.64
C GLU A 283 0.93 17.47 -16.41
N LEU A 284 2.25 17.58 -16.59
CA LEU A 284 3.21 17.56 -15.48
C LEU A 284 3.01 18.72 -14.50
N VAL A 285 2.62 19.91 -14.99
CA VAL A 285 2.28 21.05 -14.13
C VAL A 285 1.03 20.75 -13.30
N GLU A 286 -0.02 20.19 -13.93
CA GLU A 286 -1.24 19.82 -13.21
C GLU A 286 -0.98 18.72 -12.16
N ARG A 287 -0.14 17.74 -12.48
CA ARG A 287 0.24 16.69 -11.53
C ARG A 287 1.08 17.23 -10.38
N GLU A 288 1.96 18.18 -10.62
CA GLU A 288 2.76 18.81 -9.56
C GLU A 288 1.87 19.50 -8.51
N LYS A 289 0.77 20.15 -8.92
CA LYS A 289 -0.22 20.72 -8.00
C LYS A 289 -0.84 19.66 -7.08
N LYS A 290 -1.14 18.48 -7.62
CA LYS A 290 -1.71 17.35 -6.86
C LYS A 290 -0.72 16.71 -5.89
N VAL A 291 0.58 16.91 -6.04
CA VAL A 291 1.59 16.30 -5.16
C VAL A 291 1.40 16.75 -3.71
N GLU A 292 1.08 18.02 -3.45
CA GLU A 292 0.86 18.50 -2.08
C GLU A 292 -0.35 17.83 -1.41
N GLU A 293 -1.31 17.37 -2.22
CA GLU A 293 -2.51 16.68 -1.77
C GLU A 293 -2.30 15.18 -1.51
N MET A 294 -1.13 14.63 -1.84
CA MET A 294 -0.76 13.24 -1.57
C MET A 294 -0.47 13.04 -0.08
N ARG A 295 -1.53 13.11 0.74
CA ARG A 295 -1.54 12.91 2.18
C ARG A 295 -2.84 12.22 2.60
N TYR A 296 -2.79 11.42 3.66
CA TYR A 296 -3.98 10.81 4.23
C TYR A 296 -4.84 11.88 4.92
N ALA A 297 -6.17 11.67 4.92
CA ALA A 297 -7.13 12.65 5.45
C ALA A 297 -6.93 13.00 6.94
N PHE A 298 -6.32 12.10 7.71
CA PHE A 298 -6.08 12.27 9.14
C PHE A 298 -4.72 12.91 9.45
N GLU A 299 -3.91 13.23 8.42
CA GLU A 299 -2.73 14.09 8.57
C GLU A 299 -3.19 15.56 8.58
N GLY A 300 -3.59 16.04 9.76
CA GLY A 300 -3.90 17.46 10.01
C GLY A 300 -2.69 18.36 9.95
#